data_AF-S3XCB2-F1
#
_entry.id   AF-S3XCB2-F1
#
_cell.length_a   1.000
_cell.length_b   1.000
_cell.length_c   1.000
_cell.angle_alpha   90.00
_cell.angle_beta   90.00
_cell.angle_gamma   90.00
#
_symmetry.space_group_name_H-M   'P 1'
#
loop_
_entity.id
_entity.type
_entity.pdbx_description
1 polymer ?
#
loop_
_entity_poly.entity_id
_entity_poly.type
_entity_poly.pdbx_seq_one_letter_code
_entity_poly.pdbx_strand_id
1 'polypeptide(L)'
;MYIIGIPWFNGYIQSIKYFFNILFSIYNLYKKSDFIYIRVPEPFCWFFAFLNFFKNKKIHYHYVSFPIEVINSYTGIKKILKKILYYPEYYLTAIAAFFNKSSCLGEKGRKKLPLILSKKIVPLYESSYRKNDMPLKKYSYISKENIIKFLYVGRITDGKGIDELIEDYADPKINPYKTIFLKGDF
;
A
#
# COMPACT_ATOMS: atom_id res chain seq x y z
N MET A 1 -21.39 5.78 -10.52
CA MET A 1 -20.15 6.13 -9.78
C MET A 1 -20.33 7.55 -9.25
N TYR A 2 -20.29 7.76 -7.93
CA TYR A 2 -20.44 9.09 -7.34
C TYR A 2 -19.06 9.68 -7.04
N ILE A 3 -18.82 10.90 -7.49
CA ILE A 3 -17.61 11.66 -7.18
C ILE A 3 -18.03 12.80 -6.27
N ILE A 4 -17.43 12.88 -5.08
CA ILE A 4 -17.59 14.00 -4.16
C ILE A 4 -16.22 14.64 -3.99
N GLY A 5 -16.11 15.91 -4.36
CA GLY A 5 -14.89 16.68 -4.17
C GLY A 5 -14.65 16.95 -2.69
N ILE A 6 -13.41 16.73 -2.25
CA ILE A 6 -12.93 17.16 -0.94
C ILE A 6 -11.87 18.27 -1.13
N PRO A 7 -11.65 19.13 -0.13
CA PRO A 7 -10.57 20.11 -0.18
C PRO A 7 -9.21 19.44 -0.40
N TRP A 8 -8.34 20.10 -1.15
CA TRP A 8 -6.98 19.60 -1.38
C TRP A 8 -6.12 19.76 -0.11
N PHE A 9 -5.35 18.71 0.22
CA PHE A 9 -4.39 18.71 1.31
C PHE A 9 -3.21 17.78 0.99
N ASN A 10 -2.00 18.15 1.44
CA ASN A 10 -0.76 17.39 1.20
C ASN A 10 -0.44 16.35 2.29
N GLY A 11 -1.46 15.90 3.03
CA GLY A 11 -1.33 14.81 3.99
C GLY A 11 -2.27 14.93 5.19
N TYR A 12 -2.22 13.93 6.07
CA TYR A 12 -3.15 13.78 7.19
C TYR A 12 -3.18 15.00 8.14
N ILE A 13 -2.02 15.59 8.48
CA ILE A 13 -2.00 16.73 9.41
C ILE A 13 -2.75 17.94 8.82
N GLN A 14 -2.65 18.14 7.50
CA GLN A 14 -3.38 19.21 6.83
C GLN A 14 -4.87 18.88 6.69
N SER A 15 -5.25 17.60 6.53
CA SER A 15 -6.65 17.19 6.43
C SER A 15 -7.45 17.47 7.71
N ILE A 16 -6.80 17.55 8.88
CA ILE A 16 -7.45 17.93 10.14
C ILE A 16 -8.17 19.29 10.03
N LYS A 17 -7.60 20.24 9.27
CA LYS A 17 -8.24 21.55 9.03
C LYS A 17 -9.59 21.44 8.32
N TYR A 18 -9.79 20.36 7.58
CA TYR A 18 -10.99 20.09 6.79
C TYR A 18 -11.84 18.97 7.39
N PHE A 19 -11.67 18.67 8.69
CA PHE A 19 -12.33 17.56 9.38
C PHE A 19 -13.83 17.49 9.09
N PHE A 20 -14.57 18.57 9.35
CA PHE A 20 -16.02 18.60 9.13
C PHE A 20 -16.41 18.43 7.65
N ASN A 21 -15.68 19.06 6.72
CA ASN A 21 -15.93 18.92 5.28
C ASN A 21 -15.74 17.46 4.81
N ILE A 22 -14.70 16.80 5.31
CA ILE A 22 -14.42 15.39 4.99
C ILE A 22 -15.50 14.49 5.58
N LEU A 23 -15.87 14.66 6.86
CA LEU A 23 -16.92 13.86 7.49
C LEU A 23 -18.27 14.03 6.79
N PHE A 24 -18.63 15.26 6.40
CA PHE A 24 -19.86 15.53 5.65
C PHE A 24 -19.84 14.84 4.27
N SER A 25 -18.69 14.87 3.60
CA SER A 25 -18.50 14.19 2.31
C SER A 25 -18.62 12.67 2.45
N ILE A 26 -17.99 12.09 3.48
CA ILE A 26 -18.10 10.66 3.83
C ILE A 26 -19.56 10.29 4.11
N TYR A 27 -20.29 11.11 4.89
CA TYR A 27 -21.70 10.88 5.18
C TYR A 27 -22.57 10.87 3.92
N ASN A 28 -22.33 11.81 3.00
CA ASN A 28 -23.04 11.88 1.73
C ASN A 28 -22.73 10.68 0.83
N LEU A 29 -21.46 10.27 0.74
CA LEU A 29 -21.06 9.04 0.03
C LEU A 29 -21.75 7.81 0.66
N TYR A 30 -21.70 7.72 1.98
CA TYR A 30 -22.29 6.61 2.73
C TYR A 30 -23.78 6.48 2.45
N LYS A 31 -24.55 7.58 2.44
CA LYS A 31 -25.98 7.55 2.12
C LYS A 31 -26.26 6.99 0.74
N LYS A 32 -25.45 7.34 -0.26
CA LYS A 32 -25.65 6.99 -1.68
C LYS A 32 -25.06 5.65 -2.10
N SER A 33 -24.32 4.96 -1.22
CA SER A 33 -23.59 3.74 -1.56
C SER A 33 -24.18 2.52 -0.87
N ASP A 34 -24.36 1.42 -1.58
CA ASP A 34 -24.74 0.12 -0.99
C ASP A 34 -23.51 -0.69 -0.57
N PHE A 35 -22.42 -0.51 -1.30
CA PHE A 35 -21.12 -1.14 -1.07
C PHE A 35 -20.04 -0.06 -1.01
N ILE A 36 -19.15 -0.17 -0.04
CA ILE A 36 -18.12 0.84 0.21
C ILE A 36 -16.77 0.15 0.24
N TYR A 37 -15.90 0.53 -0.71
CA TYR A 37 -14.53 0.07 -0.78
C TYR A 37 -13.60 1.23 -0.44
N ILE A 38 -12.73 1.02 0.55
CA ILE A 38 -11.88 2.07 1.12
C ILE A 38 -10.44 1.63 0.94
N ARG A 39 -9.65 2.40 0.19
CA ARG A 39 -8.19 2.24 0.20
C ARG A 39 -7.67 2.93 1.45
N VAL A 40 -6.81 2.27 2.21
CA VAL A 40 -6.22 2.82 3.44
C VAL A 40 -4.76 3.10 3.16
N PRO A 41 -4.24 4.29 3.54
CA PRO A 41 -4.76 5.25 4.51
C PRO A 41 -5.41 6.49 3.87
N GLU A 42 -6.72 6.63 4.05
CA GLU A 42 -7.45 7.86 3.73
C GLU A 42 -7.91 8.54 5.03
N PRO A 43 -7.81 9.89 5.15
CA PRO A 43 -8.16 10.57 6.39
C PRO A 43 -9.62 10.35 6.80
N PHE A 44 -9.81 10.06 8.08
CA PHE A 44 -11.09 9.86 8.74
C PHE A 44 -11.91 8.71 8.14
N CYS A 45 -11.28 7.78 7.43
CA CYS A 45 -11.99 6.69 6.74
C CYS A 45 -12.65 5.69 7.72
N TRP A 46 -12.24 5.68 8.98
CA TRP A 46 -12.93 4.96 10.06
C TRP A 46 -14.38 5.43 10.27
N PHE A 47 -14.71 6.66 9.85
CA PHE A 47 -16.06 7.21 10.01
C PHE A 47 -17.11 6.44 9.19
N PHE A 48 -16.71 5.80 8.09
CA PHE A 48 -17.61 4.88 7.37
C PHE A 48 -18.11 3.74 8.27
N ALA A 49 -17.23 3.11 9.05
CA ALA A 49 -17.63 2.06 9.98
C ALA A 49 -18.49 2.61 11.13
N PHE A 50 -18.18 3.81 11.62
CA PHE A 50 -19.01 4.49 12.63
C PHE A 50 -20.46 4.69 12.14
N LEU A 51 -20.64 5.20 10.92
CA LEU A 51 -21.97 5.34 10.30
C LEU A 51 -22.65 4.00 10.05
N ASN A 52 -21.87 2.94 9.85
CA ASN A 52 -22.35 1.60 9.52
C ASN A 52 -22.85 0.80 10.72
N PHE A 53 -22.53 1.24 11.95
CA PHE A 53 -22.91 0.56 13.18
C PHE A 53 -24.41 0.25 13.25
N PHE A 54 -25.25 1.08 12.62
CA PHE A 54 -26.71 0.94 12.65
C PHE A 54 -27.36 0.48 11.33
N LYS A 55 -26.64 0.40 10.19
CA LYS A 55 -27.27 0.13 8.87
C LYS A 55 -26.71 -1.06 8.09
N ASN A 56 -25.74 -1.80 8.63
CA ASN A 56 -25.25 -3.08 8.07
C ASN A 56 -24.93 -3.06 6.55
N LYS A 57 -24.40 -1.95 6.02
CA LYS A 57 -23.88 -1.90 4.65
C LYS A 57 -22.59 -2.70 4.53
N LYS A 58 -22.27 -3.17 3.32
CA LYS A 58 -21.02 -3.92 3.09
C LYS A 58 -19.86 -2.95 2.92
N ILE A 59 -18.92 -2.98 3.87
CA ILE A 59 -17.72 -2.14 3.86
C ILE A 59 -16.47 -3.02 3.80
N HIS A 60 -15.54 -2.63 2.93
CA HIS A 60 -14.26 -3.31 2.74
C HIS A 60 -13.11 -2.30 2.86
N TYR A 61 -12.24 -2.51 3.85
CA TYR A 61 -11.00 -1.75 4.04
C TYR A 61 -9.81 -2.46 3.38
N HIS A 62 -9.10 -1.80 2.48
CA HIS A 62 -7.96 -2.37 1.77
C HIS A 62 -6.69 -1.53 1.99
N TYR A 63 -5.74 -2.07 2.75
CA TYR A 63 -4.49 -1.40 3.10
C TYR A 63 -3.47 -1.48 1.97
N VAL A 64 -3.20 -0.33 1.35
CA VAL A 64 -2.24 -0.19 0.24
C VAL A 64 -0.93 0.45 0.66
N SER A 65 -0.91 1.19 1.77
CA SER A 65 0.31 1.78 2.31
C SER A 65 0.30 1.85 3.84
N PHE A 66 1.47 2.08 4.44
CA PHE A 66 1.71 1.91 5.88
C PHE A 66 2.43 3.14 6.47
N PRO A 67 1.72 4.26 6.75
CA PRO A 67 2.34 5.52 7.16
C PRO A 67 3.14 5.46 8.46
N ILE A 68 2.86 4.49 9.33
CA ILE A 68 3.64 4.32 10.56
C ILE A 68 5.12 4.06 10.27
N GLU A 69 5.43 3.33 9.20
CA GLU A 69 6.83 3.10 8.82
C GLU A 69 7.51 4.39 8.39
N VAL A 70 6.82 5.20 7.60
CA VAL A 70 7.29 6.53 7.18
C VAL A 70 7.43 7.46 8.39
N ILE A 71 6.52 7.36 9.38
CA ILE A 71 6.65 8.12 10.62
C ILE A 71 7.86 7.63 11.44
N ASN A 72 8.12 6.32 11.43
CA ASN A 72 9.21 5.71 12.18
C ASN A 72 10.60 6.04 11.64
N SER A 73 10.73 6.42 10.36
CA SER A 73 11.99 6.84 9.75
C SER A 73 12.42 8.27 10.13
N TYR A 74 11.52 9.12 10.64
CA TYR A 74 11.92 10.40 11.22
C TYR A 74 12.68 10.21 12.54
N THR A 75 13.50 11.18 12.92
CA THR A 75 14.26 11.20 14.18
C THR A 75 13.78 12.31 15.13
N GLY A 76 14.10 12.15 16.42
CA GLY A 76 13.86 13.16 17.46
C GLY A 76 12.40 13.54 17.68
N ILE A 77 12.18 14.81 18.06
CA ILE A 77 10.86 15.37 18.41
C ILE A 77 9.84 15.26 17.27
N LYS A 78 10.30 15.34 16.01
CA LYS A 78 9.45 15.26 14.82
C LYS A 78 8.75 13.90 14.70
N LYS A 79 9.44 12.80 15.06
CA LYS A 79 8.86 11.46 15.13
C LYS A 79 7.75 11.40 16.18
N ILE A 80 8.01 11.92 17.37
CA ILE A 80 7.07 11.90 18.51
C ILE A 80 5.80 12.68 18.14
N LEU A 81 5.93 13.91 17.65
CA LEU A 81 4.79 14.75 17.26
C LEU A 81 3.95 14.10 16.16
N LYS A 82 4.58 13.59 15.10
CA LYS A 82 3.86 12.90 14.01
C LYS A 82 3.13 11.65 14.51
N LYS A 83 3.75 10.89 15.42
CA LYS A 83 3.11 9.73 16.06
C LYS A 83 1.88 10.11 16.85
N ILE A 84 2.00 11.08 17.76
CA ILE A 84 0.87 11.52 18.61
C ILE A 84 -0.30 12.00 17.73
N LEU A 85 -0.01 12.77 16.68
CA LEU A 85 -1.04 13.28 15.78
C LEU A 85 -1.73 12.17 14.95
N TYR A 86 -0.97 11.17 14.49
CA TYR A 86 -1.48 10.15 13.57
C TYR A 86 -2.02 8.89 14.26
N TYR A 87 -1.56 8.57 15.47
CA TYR A 87 -1.98 7.34 16.16
C TYR A 87 -3.49 7.21 16.37
N PRO A 88 -4.23 8.27 16.74
CA PRO A 88 -5.68 8.18 16.85
C PRO A 88 -6.33 7.68 15.56
N GLU A 89 -5.98 8.28 14.42
CA GLU A 89 -6.46 7.86 13.09
C GLU A 89 -6.10 6.41 12.77
N TYR A 90 -4.85 6.04 13.05
CA TYR A 90 -4.35 4.69 12.81
C TYR A 90 -5.16 3.63 13.57
N TYR A 91 -5.34 3.81 14.87
CA TYR A 91 -6.06 2.85 15.69
C TYR A 91 -7.56 2.83 15.40
N LEU A 92 -8.19 3.99 15.19
CA LEU A 92 -9.60 4.05 14.80
C LEU A 92 -9.84 3.34 13.47
N THR A 93 -8.95 3.52 12.49
CA THR A 93 -9.02 2.82 11.21
C THR A 93 -8.80 1.33 11.36
N ALA A 94 -7.84 0.91 12.21
CA ALA A 94 -7.61 -0.50 12.48
C ALA A 94 -8.82 -1.18 13.16
N ILE A 95 -9.46 -0.48 14.11
CA ILE A 95 -10.68 -0.94 14.77
C ILE A 95 -11.82 -1.05 13.74
N ALA A 96 -12.02 -0.03 12.92
CA ALA A 96 -13.00 -0.03 11.85
C ALA A 96 -12.80 -1.21 10.87
N ALA A 97 -11.55 -1.42 10.43
CA ALA A 97 -11.17 -2.53 9.57
C ALA A 97 -11.30 -3.91 10.25
N PHE A 98 -11.11 -3.97 11.57
CA PHE A 98 -11.30 -5.20 12.34
C PHE A 98 -12.77 -5.62 12.36
N PHE A 99 -13.72 -4.69 12.50
CA PHE A 99 -15.14 -5.03 12.51
C PHE A 99 -15.76 -5.24 11.12
N ASN A 100 -15.05 -4.88 10.05
CA ASN A 100 -15.52 -4.99 8.67
C ASN A 100 -14.67 -6.00 7.87
N LYS A 101 -15.02 -6.21 6.59
CA LYS A 101 -14.13 -6.96 5.69
C LYS A 101 -12.87 -6.14 5.48
N SER A 102 -11.72 -6.81 5.53
CA SER A 102 -10.45 -6.13 5.33
C SER A 102 -9.43 -6.99 4.60
N SER A 103 -8.56 -6.31 3.85
CA SER A 103 -7.46 -6.91 3.12
C SER A 103 -6.25 -5.99 3.09
N CYS A 104 -5.07 -6.50 2.76
CA CYS A 104 -3.85 -5.71 2.68
C CYS A 104 -2.94 -6.16 1.53
N LEU A 105 -1.99 -5.29 1.16
CA LEU A 105 -1.01 -5.57 0.13
C LEU A 105 0.04 -6.59 0.62
N GLY A 106 -0.19 -7.86 0.28
CA GLY A 106 0.68 -8.99 0.54
C GLY A 106 0.96 -9.28 2.02
N GLU A 107 1.75 -10.34 2.25
CA GLU A 107 2.13 -10.77 3.60
C GLU A 107 3.04 -9.77 4.32
N LYS A 108 3.94 -9.10 3.59
CA LYS A 108 4.79 -8.04 4.18
C LYS A 108 3.94 -6.89 4.72
N GLY A 109 2.85 -6.53 4.04
CA GLY A 109 1.91 -5.52 4.51
C GLY A 109 1.19 -5.95 5.78
N ARG A 110 0.72 -7.20 5.83
CA ARG A 110 0.03 -7.76 6.99
C ARG A 110 0.84 -7.66 8.29
N LYS A 111 2.15 -7.93 8.22
CA LYS A 111 3.06 -7.87 9.38
C LYS A 111 3.24 -6.46 9.97
N LYS A 112 2.88 -5.41 9.23
CA LYS A 112 3.01 -4.00 9.64
C LYS A 112 1.80 -3.47 10.39
N LEU A 113 0.71 -4.23 10.40
CA LEU A 113 -0.55 -3.85 11.03
C LEU A 113 -0.58 -4.24 12.52
N PRO A 114 -1.51 -3.69 13.32
CA PRO A 114 -1.67 -4.10 14.70
C PRO A 114 -1.93 -5.60 14.78
N LEU A 115 -1.36 -6.27 15.79
CA LEU A 115 -1.39 -7.73 15.92
C LEU A 115 -2.81 -8.34 15.85
N ILE A 116 -3.81 -7.64 16.38
CA ILE A 116 -5.20 -8.09 16.37
C ILE A 116 -5.76 -8.07 14.94
N LEU A 117 -5.46 -7.01 14.18
CA LEU A 117 -5.90 -6.89 12.80
C LEU A 117 -5.12 -7.83 11.87
N SER A 118 -3.80 -7.96 12.07
CA SER A 118 -2.93 -8.79 11.22
C SER A 118 -3.29 -10.28 11.24
N LYS A 119 -3.92 -10.76 12.31
CA LYS A 119 -4.45 -12.14 12.41
C LYS A 119 -5.73 -12.37 11.61
N LYS A 120 -6.52 -11.31 11.36
CA LYS A 120 -7.83 -11.40 10.70
C LYS A 120 -7.78 -11.01 9.22
N ILE A 121 -6.92 -10.04 8.88
CA ILE A 121 -6.91 -9.42 7.57
C ILE A 121 -6.40 -10.35 6.46
N VAL A 122 -7.02 -10.28 5.27
CA VAL A 122 -6.63 -11.13 4.13
C VAL A 122 -5.51 -10.46 3.32
N PRO A 123 -4.33 -11.08 3.18
CA PRO A 123 -3.29 -10.59 2.28
C PRO A 123 -3.69 -10.84 0.83
N LEU A 124 -3.57 -9.81 -0.01
CA LEU A 124 -3.82 -9.87 -1.45
C LEU A 124 -2.55 -9.48 -2.21
N TYR A 125 -2.20 -10.27 -3.22
CA TYR A 125 -1.13 -9.94 -4.16
C TYR A 125 -1.76 -9.27 -5.37
N GLU A 126 -1.70 -7.94 -5.39
CA GLU A 126 -2.27 -7.16 -6.48
C GLU A 126 -1.34 -7.21 -7.70
N SER A 127 -1.85 -7.64 -8.84
CA SER A 127 -1.22 -7.42 -10.14
C SER A 127 -2.12 -6.55 -11.00
N SER A 128 -1.56 -5.46 -11.55
CA SER A 128 -2.26 -4.65 -12.56
C SER A 128 -2.44 -5.39 -13.88
N TYR A 129 -1.67 -6.47 -14.09
CA TYR A 129 -1.76 -7.33 -15.25
C TYR A 129 -2.97 -8.25 -15.16
N ARG A 130 -3.82 -8.22 -16.18
CA ARG A 130 -4.85 -9.22 -16.43
C ARG A 130 -4.21 -10.36 -17.21
N LYS A 131 -4.80 -11.56 -17.08
CA LYS A 131 -4.35 -12.75 -17.82
C LYS A 131 -4.25 -12.53 -19.34
N ASN A 132 -5.09 -11.64 -19.87
CA ASN A 132 -5.12 -11.29 -21.29
C ASN A 132 -4.08 -10.23 -21.71
N ASP A 133 -3.46 -9.54 -20.75
CA ASP A 133 -2.42 -8.53 -21.00
C ASP A 133 -1.06 -9.16 -21.24
N MET A 134 -0.92 -10.48 -21.00
CA MET A 134 0.26 -11.26 -21.33
C MET A 134 0.08 -11.86 -22.72
N PRO A 135 0.66 -11.27 -23.79
CA PRO A 135 0.91 -12.04 -24.99
C PRO A 135 1.86 -13.16 -24.55
N LEU A 136 1.35 -14.39 -24.45
CA LEU A 136 2.14 -15.61 -24.28
C LEU A 136 2.99 -15.83 -25.54
N LYS A 137 3.89 -14.90 -25.87
CA LYS A 137 4.98 -15.18 -26.79
C LYS A 137 5.90 -16.12 -26.04
N LYS A 138 5.98 -17.38 -26.48
CA LYS A 138 7.06 -18.29 -26.13
C LYS A 138 8.37 -17.64 -26.57
N TYR A 139 8.96 -16.82 -25.71
CA TYR A 139 10.33 -16.38 -25.87
C TYR A 139 11.21 -17.61 -25.65
N SER A 140 11.49 -18.32 -26.74
CA SER A 140 12.49 -19.38 -26.81
C SER A 140 13.72 -18.80 -27.51
N TYR A 141 14.32 -17.78 -26.90
CA TYR A 141 15.65 -17.36 -27.32
C TYR A 141 16.67 -18.14 -26.50
N ILE A 142 17.11 -19.28 -27.05
CA ILE A 142 18.30 -19.96 -26.55
C ILE A 142 19.48 -19.15 -27.08
N SER A 143 20.10 -18.37 -26.20
CA SER A 143 21.35 -17.70 -26.49
C SER A 143 22.38 -18.72 -26.96
N LYS A 144 23.00 -18.49 -28.13
CA LYS A 144 24.16 -19.28 -28.59
C LYS A 144 25.41 -19.01 -27.75
N GLU A 145 25.42 -17.92 -27.01
CA GLU A 145 26.49 -17.52 -26.11
C GLU A 145 26.19 -18.04 -24.71
N ASN A 146 27.17 -18.63 -24.02
CA ASN A 146 27.09 -19.06 -22.61
C ASN A 146 27.02 -17.87 -21.63
N ILE A 147 26.36 -16.78 -22.03
CA ILE A 147 26.23 -15.53 -21.28
C ILE A 147 24.83 -15.44 -20.69
N ILE A 148 24.74 -15.27 -19.37
CA ILE A 148 23.47 -15.03 -18.68
C ILE A 148 23.23 -13.53 -18.59
N LYS A 149 22.14 -13.05 -19.20
CA LYS A 149 21.73 -11.64 -19.15
C LYS A 149 20.62 -11.45 -18.12
N PHE A 150 20.87 -10.62 -17.12
CA PHE A 150 19.88 -10.21 -16.12
C PHE A 150 19.34 -8.83 -16.47
N LEU A 151 18.02 -8.66 -16.38
CA LEU A 151 17.36 -7.37 -16.58
C LEU A 151 16.56 -7.02 -15.33
N TYR A 152 16.93 -5.93 -14.67
CA TYR A 152 16.13 -5.31 -13.62
C TYR A 152 15.35 -4.13 -14.21
N VAL A 153 14.03 -4.13 -14.01
CA VAL A 153 13.15 -3.02 -14.38
C VAL A 153 12.38 -2.56 -13.16
N GLY A 154 12.69 -1.37 -12.66
CA GLY A 154 12.04 -0.82 -11.48
C GLY A 154 12.73 0.44 -10.95
N ARG A 155 12.11 1.13 -9.99
CA ARG A 155 12.74 2.28 -9.31
C ARG A 155 14.01 1.85 -8.58
N ILE A 156 15.02 2.71 -8.61
CA ILE A 156 16.29 2.47 -7.91
C ILE A 156 16.18 3.06 -6.50
N THR A 157 15.53 2.33 -5.61
CA THR A 157 15.25 2.78 -4.23
C THR A 157 15.52 1.68 -3.22
N ASP A 158 15.91 2.06 -2.00
CA ASP A 158 16.05 1.16 -0.86
C ASP A 158 14.81 0.27 -0.67
N GLY A 159 15.04 -1.02 -0.43
CA GLY A 159 13.98 -2.02 -0.25
C GLY A 159 13.47 -2.66 -1.54
N LYS A 160 14.09 -2.38 -2.69
CA LYS A 160 13.88 -3.12 -3.96
C LYS A 160 14.86 -4.29 -4.16
N GLY A 161 15.82 -4.49 -3.26
CA GLY A 161 16.79 -5.60 -3.32
C GLY A 161 17.81 -5.44 -4.45
N ILE A 162 18.08 -4.19 -4.88
CA ILE A 162 19.07 -3.91 -5.92
C ILE A 162 20.49 -4.10 -5.37
N ASP A 163 20.68 -3.74 -4.11
CA ASP A 163 21.85 -4.04 -3.29
C ASP A 163 22.15 -5.55 -3.29
N GLU A 164 21.17 -6.37 -2.93
CA GLU A 164 21.29 -7.85 -2.94
C GLU A 164 21.64 -8.36 -4.35
N LEU A 165 20.99 -7.83 -5.39
CA LEU A 165 21.26 -8.21 -6.78
C LEU A 165 22.68 -7.86 -7.24
N ILE A 166 23.20 -6.70 -6.82
CA ILE A 166 24.57 -6.27 -7.14
C ILE A 166 25.59 -7.11 -6.39
N GLU A 167 25.34 -7.44 -5.12
CA GLU A 167 26.21 -8.31 -4.32
C GLU A 167 26.31 -9.72 -4.93
N ASP A 168 25.17 -10.34 -5.27
CA ASP A 168 25.15 -11.66 -5.93
C ASP A 168 25.79 -11.63 -7.33
N TYR A 169 25.70 -10.50 -8.03
CA TYR A 169 26.38 -10.36 -9.31
C TYR A 169 27.90 -10.37 -9.17
N ALA A 170 28.40 -9.69 -8.13
CA ALA A 170 29.81 -9.58 -7.83
C ALA A 170 30.42 -10.88 -7.28
N ASP A 171 29.61 -11.88 -6.89
CA ASP A 171 30.11 -13.18 -6.43
C ASP A 171 30.83 -13.93 -7.57
N PRO A 172 32.15 -14.15 -7.46
CA PRO A 172 32.94 -14.85 -8.48
C PRO A 172 32.59 -16.33 -8.62
N LYS A 173 31.86 -16.93 -7.68
CA LYS A 173 31.38 -18.32 -7.75
C LYS A 173 30.24 -18.50 -8.75
N ILE A 174 29.55 -17.42 -9.08
CA ILE A 174 28.41 -17.45 -9.99
C ILE A 174 28.93 -17.01 -11.37
N ASN A 175 29.15 -17.98 -12.27
CA ASN A 175 29.51 -17.91 -13.71
C ASN A 175 30.11 -16.57 -14.25
N PRO A 176 31.36 -16.54 -14.77
CA PRO A 176 32.05 -15.31 -15.19
C PRO A 176 31.44 -14.55 -16.39
N TYR A 177 30.46 -15.13 -17.07
CA TYR A 177 29.84 -14.57 -18.27
C TYR A 177 28.44 -14.01 -17.97
N LYS A 178 28.39 -12.85 -17.31
CA LYS A 178 27.13 -12.17 -17.01
C LYS A 178 27.10 -10.75 -17.52
N THR A 179 25.90 -10.26 -17.76
CA THR A 179 25.64 -8.82 -17.95
C THR A 179 24.37 -8.45 -17.22
N ILE A 180 24.43 -7.42 -16.37
CA ILE A 180 23.24 -6.81 -15.76
C ILE A 180 22.88 -5.55 -16.52
N PHE A 181 21.61 -5.47 -16.90
CA PHE A 181 20.97 -4.25 -17.37
C PHE A 181 20.08 -3.71 -16.25
N LEU A 182 20.43 -2.55 -15.69
CA LEU A 182 19.59 -1.81 -14.76
C LEU A 182 18.82 -0.75 -15.54
N LYS A 183 17.49 -0.84 -15.56
CA LYS A 183 16.62 0.18 -16.13
C LYS A 183 15.63 0.66 -15.08
N GLY A 184 15.78 1.90 -14.65
CA GLY A 184 14.96 2.44 -13.56
C GLY A 184 14.99 3.97 -13.51
N ASP A 185 13.94 4.52 -12.91
CA ASP A 185 13.90 5.91 -12.48
C ASP A 185 14.52 6.02 -11.08
N PHE A 186 15.30 7.07 -10.86
CA PHE A 186 15.82 7.46 -9.53
C PHE A 186 14.73 8.13 -8.69
#